data_AF-K5W2E5-F1
#
_entry.id   AF-K5W2E5-F1
#
_cell.length_a   1.000
_cell.length_b   1.000
_cell.length_c   1.000
_cell.angle_alpha   90.00
_cell.angle_beta   90.00
_cell.angle_gamma   90.00
#
_symmetry.space_group_name_H-M   'P 1'
#
loop_
_entity.id
_entity.type
_entity.pdbx_description
1 polymer ?
#
loop_
_entity_poly.entity_id
_entity_poly.type
_entity_poly.pdbx_seq_one_letter_code
_entity_poly.pdbx_strand_id
1 'polypeptide(L)'
;MFSKLYLVAALLLGAISLRANAHTGITPALGVSGQFARSDVQRPSTANECGNVNVANTINTSTPVQAAANGTFTVTATNFNA
;
A
#
# COMPACT_ATOMS: atom_id res chain seq x y z
N MET A 1 11.72 1.27 42.27
CA MET A 1 11.32 0.24 41.28
C MET A 1 10.35 0.77 40.23
N PHE A 2 9.50 1.75 40.55
CA PHE A 2 8.55 2.38 39.63
C PHE A 2 9.17 3.10 38.42
N SER A 3 10.31 3.78 38.56
CA SER A 3 10.97 4.50 37.45
C SER A 3 11.37 3.59 36.27
N LYS A 4 11.73 2.33 36.54
CA LYS A 4 12.07 1.35 35.49
C LYS A 4 10.83 0.87 34.71
N LEU A 5 9.67 0.79 35.37
CA LEU A 5 8.40 0.40 34.74
C LEU A 5 7.89 1.47 33.76
N TYR A 6 8.04 2.75 34.09
CA TYR A 6 7.66 3.84 33.18
C TYR A 6 8.51 3.88 31.91
N LEU A 7 9.80 3.60 32.03
CA LEU A 7 10.72 3.60 30.90
C LEU A 7 10.42 2.45 29.93
N VAL A 8 10.10 1.26 30.47
CA VAL A 8 9.67 0.10 29.67
C VAL A 8 8.32 0.37 28.99
N ALA A 9 7.36 0.98 29.71
CA ALA A 9 6.06 1.33 29.13
C ALA A 9 6.22 2.37 28.00
N ALA A 10 7.00 3.43 28.20
CA ALA A 10 7.26 4.43 27.17
C ALA A 10 7.92 3.82 25.92
N LEU A 11 8.86 2.89 26.11
CA LEU A 11 9.51 2.19 25.01
C LEU A 11 8.53 1.32 24.22
N LEU A 12 7.64 0.61 24.91
CA LEU A 12 6.60 -0.23 24.29
C LEU A 12 5.58 0.61 23.50
N LEU A 13 5.09 1.72 24.07
CA LEU A 13 4.18 2.62 23.35
C LEU A 13 4.88 3.31 22.16
N GLY A 14 6.17 3.62 22.28
CA GLY A 14 7.00 4.13 21.17
C GLY A 14 7.16 3.11 20.05
N ALA A 15 7.44 1.84 20.38
CA ALA A 15 7.59 0.76 19.40
C ALA A 15 6.29 0.46 18.64
N ILE A 16 5.13 0.53 19.29
CA ILE A 16 3.82 0.29 18.67
C ILE A 16 3.39 1.46 17.77
N SER A 17 3.91 2.67 18.01
CA SER A 17 3.65 3.85 17.16
C SER A 17 4.50 3.88 15.89
N LEU A 18 5.58 3.07 15.81
CA LEU A 18 6.27 2.75 14.55
C LEU A 18 5.42 1.80 13.71
N ARG A 19 4.36 2.36 13.12
CA ARG A 19 3.58 1.64 12.11
C ARG A 19 4.45 1.51 10.86
N ALA A 20 4.75 0.29 10.45
CA ALA A 20 5.38 0.03 9.16
C ALA A 20 4.41 0.50 8.07
N ASN A 21 4.60 1.72 7.57
CA ASN A 21 3.88 2.21 6.41
C ASN A 21 4.55 1.57 5.19
N ALA A 22 4.11 0.37 4.83
CA ALA A 22 4.55 -0.28 3.61
C ALA A 22 4.02 0.56 2.44
N HIS A 23 4.87 1.39 1.86
CA HIS A 23 4.57 2.13 0.64
C HIS A 23 4.88 1.21 -0.55
N THR A 24 4.15 0.10 -0.58
CA THR A 24 4.30 -0.94 -1.60
C THR A 24 3.18 -0.78 -2.61
N GLY A 25 3.56 -0.70 -3.88
CA GLY A 25 2.63 -0.70 -4.99
C GLY A 25 2.59 -2.06 -5.69
N ILE A 26 1.44 -2.42 -6.26
CA ILE A 26 1.25 -3.64 -7.04
C ILE A 26 0.99 -3.27 -8.50
N THR A 27 1.81 -3.77 -9.44
CA THR A 27 1.60 -3.54 -10.88
C THR A 27 1.09 -4.79 -11.59
N PRO A 28 0.25 -4.63 -12.64
CA PRO A 28 -0.31 -3.36 -13.15
C PRO A 28 -1.31 -2.73 -12.16
N ALA A 29 -1.22 -1.40 -12.00
CA ALA A 29 -2.05 -0.62 -11.07
C ALA A 29 -3.11 0.18 -11.83
N LEU A 30 -4.31 0.28 -11.25
CA LEU A 30 -5.40 1.04 -11.86
C LEU A 30 -5.09 2.55 -11.85
N GLY A 31 -5.30 3.22 -12.98
CA GLY A 31 -5.09 4.67 -13.09
C GLY A 31 -3.63 5.12 -13.21
N VAL A 32 -2.67 4.20 -13.29
CA VAL A 32 -1.26 4.51 -13.55
C VAL A 32 -0.97 4.39 -15.04
N SER A 33 -0.59 5.50 -15.66
CA SER A 33 -0.09 5.54 -17.03
C SER A 33 1.42 5.78 -17.04
N GLY A 34 2.20 4.88 -17.64
CA GLY A 34 3.65 5.02 -17.75
C GLY A 34 4.42 4.32 -16.63
N GLN A 35 5.59 4.86 -16.28
CA GLN A 35 6.49 4.25 -15.29
C GLN A 35 5.87 4.36 -13.90
N PHE A 36 5.70 3.22 -13.23
CA PHE A 36 5.17 3.17 -11.88
C PHE A 36 6.14 3.83 -10.89
N ALA A 37 5.63 4.76 -10.09
CA ALA A 37 6.40 5.59 -9.19
C ALA A 37 5.83 5.57 -7.77
N ARG A 38 6.67 5.99 -6.81
CA ARG A 38 6.28 6.10 -5.41
C ARG A 38 5.04 6.96 -5.20
N SER A 39 4.85 8.01 -6.01
CA SER A 39 3.69 8.90 -5.97
C SER A 39 2.36 8.23 -6.33
N ASP A 40 2.40 7.10 -7.01
CA ASP A 40 1.20 6.34 -7.41
C ASP A 40 0.66 5.50 -6.24
N VAL A 41 1.49 5.24 -5.23
CA VAL A 41 1.09 4.50 -4.03
C VAL A 41 0.44 5.48 -3.05
N GLN A 42 -0.86 5.32 -2.87
CA GLN A 42 -1.66 6.23 -2.07
C GLN A 42 -2.19 5.50 -0.84
N ARG A 43 -2.25 6.19 0.29
CA ARG A 43 -2.89 5.67 1.49
C ARG A 43 -4.40 5.97 1.43
N PRO A 44 -5.27 4.95 1.39
CA PRO A 44 -6.72 5.16 1.48
C PRO A 44 -7.13 5.92 2.73
N SER A 45 -8.27 6.60 2.64
CA SER A 45 -8.92 7.25 3.78
C SER A 45 -10.44 7.08 3.68
N THR A 46 -11.18 7.33 4.77
CA THR A 46 -12.64 7.25 4.76
C THR A 46 -13.29 8.18 3.73
N ALA A 47 -12.67 9.32 3.42
CA ALA A 47 -13.17 10.23 2.40
C ALA A 47 -12.79 9.82 0.97
N ASN A 48 -11.72 9.02 0.82
CA ASN A 48 -11.17 8.58 -0.47
C ASN A 48 -10.65 7.14 -0.32
N GLU A 49 -11.57 6.18 -0.31
CA GLU A 49 -11.25 4.76 -0.04
C GLU A 49 -10.41 4.12 -1.16
N CYS A 50 -10.52 4.66 -2.37
CA CYS A 50 -9.71 4.26 -3.52
C CYS A 50 -8.54 5.23 -3.80
N GLY A 51 -8.24 6.16 -2.90
CA GLY A 51 -7.32 7.26 -3.21
C GLY A 51 -7.86 8.16 -4.32
N ASN A 52 -6.99 8.61 -5.21
CA ASN A 52 -7.30 9.55 -6.29
C ASN A 52 -7.73 8.86 -7.60
N VAL A 53 -7.79 7.52 -7.65
CA VAL A 53 -8.17 6.83 -8.89
C VAL A 53 -9.68 6.95 -9.14
N ASN A 54 -10.05 7.39 -10.35
CA ASN A 54 -11.43 7.31 -10.80
C ASN A 54 -11.70 5.92 -11.38
N VAL A 55 -12.17 5.00 -10.54
CA VAL A 55 -12.41 3.59 -10.91
C VAL A 55 -13.39 3.48 -12.08
N ALA A 56 -14.48 4.24 -12.09
CA ALA A 56 -15.50 4.19 -13.13
C ALA A 56 -14.94 4.50 -14.52
N ASN A 57 -14.00 5.45 -14.60
CA ASN A 57 -13.40 5.85 -15.87
C ASN A 57 -12.20 4.98 -16.25
N THR A 58 -11.46 4.44 -15.27
CA THR A 58 -10.17 3.77 -15.51
C THR A 58 -10.29 2.26 -15.71
N ILE A 59 -11.33 1.61 -15.18
CA ILE A 59 -11.45 0.15 -15.22
C ILE A 59 -11.54 -0.40 -16.64
N ASN A 60 -12.30 0.26 -17.52
CA ASN A 60 -12.54 -0.20 -18.89
C ASN A 60 -11.33 -0.05 -19.82
N THR A 61 -10.37 0.82 -19.47
CA THR A 61 -9.15 1.06 -20.26
C THR A 61 -7.90 0.49 -19.58
N SER A 62 -8.06 -0.19 -18.45
CA SER A 62 -6.94 -0.73 -17.69
C SER A 62 -6.36 -1.99 -18.33
N THR A 63 -5.08 -2.26 -18.08
CA THR A 63 -4.45 -3.53 -18.46
C THR A 63 -4.76 -4.57 -17.39
N PRO A 64 -5.58 -5.60 -17.67
CA PRO A 64 -5.89 -6.62 -16.69
C PRO A 64 -4.72 -7.56 -16.47
N VAL A 65 -4.63 -8.14 -15.26
CA VAL A 65 -3.76 -9.29 -15.02
C VAL A 65 -4.49 -10.54 -15.47
N GLN A 66 -3.96 -11.22 -16.49
CA GLN A 66 -4.55 -12.45 -16.95
C GLN A 66 -4.25 -13.58 -15.97
N ALA A 67 -5.30 -14.24 -15.48
CA ALA A 67 -5.15 -15.46 -14.70
C ALA A 67 -4.69 -16.61 -15.60
N ALA A 68 -3.83 -17.47 -15.06
CA ALA A 68 -3.46 -18.74 -15.66
C ALA A 68 -4.64 -19.73 -15.64
N ALA A 69 -4.53 -20.81 -16.41
CA ALA A 69 -5.59 -21.83 -16.52
C ALA A 69 -5.95 -22.51 -15.18
N ASN A 70 -5.03 -22.49 -14.21
CA ASN A 70 -5.23 -23.00 -12.86
C ASN A 70 -5.89 -21.98 -11.90
N GLY A 71 -6.29 -20.81 -12.39
CA GLY A 71 -6.89 -19.74 -11.59
C GLY A 71 -5.91 -18.86 -10.81
N THR A 72 -4.60 -19.10 -10.92
CA THR A 72 -3.57 -18.25 -10.28
C THR A 72 -3.24 -17.05 -11.15
N PHE A 73 -2.74 -15.97 -10.54
CA PHE A 73 -2.21 -14.81 -11.26
C PHE A 73 -0.90 -14.34 -10.61
N THR A 74 -0.07 -13.66 -11.39
CA THR A 74 1.19 -13.11 -10.90
C THR A 74 1.17 -11.59 -11.07
N VAL A 75 1.62 -10.89 -10.04
CA VAL A 75 1.77 -9.43 -10.02
C VAL A 75 3.15 -9.08 -9.52
N THR A 76 3.60 -7.87 -9.83
CA THR A 76 4.87 -7.34 -9.31
C THR A 76 4.57 -6.41 -8.14
N ALA A 77 5.17 -6.70 -6.98
CA ALA A 77 5.15 -5.81 -5.83
C ALA A 77 6.44 -5.00 -5.77
N THR A 78 6.33 -3.68 -5.71
CA THR A 78 7.47 -2.77 -5.58
C THR A 78 7.41 -2.04 -4.25
N ASN A 79 8.39 -2.27 -3.39
CA ASN A 79 8.54 -1.53 -2.12
C ASN A 79 9.28 -0.21 -2.38
N PHE A 80 8.59 0.92 -2.23
CA PHE A 80 9.18 2.25 -2.40
C PHE A 80 9.75 2.86 -1.10
N ASN A 81 9.81 2.09 -0.02
CA ASN A 81 10.43 2.45 1.25
C ASN A 81 11.61 1.52 1.61
N ALA A 82 12.08 0.72 0.64
CA ALA A 82 13.29 -0.09 0.80
C ALA A 82 14.55 0.79 0.89
#